data_AF-A0A9E1LR81-F1
#
_entry.id   AF-A0A9E1LR81-F1
#
_cell.length_a   1.000
_cell.length_b   1.000
_cell.length_c   1.000
_cell.angle_alpha   90.00
_cell.angle_beta   90.00
_cell.angle_gamma   90.00
#
_symmetry.space_group_name_H-M   'P 1'
#
loop_
_entity.id
_entity.type
_entity.pdbx_description
1 polymer ?
#
loop_
_entity_poly.entity_id
_entity_poly.type
_entity_poly.pdbx_seq_one_letter_code
_entity_poly.pdbx_strand_id
1 'polypeptide(L)'
;VFSPQKGADASAVAVLEEGLRRLTEMVNPGSGSAPGSGAGGGLGFAVLEILGGRRSSGALELMALSEFDQELASADLVITGEGSFDDQSAAGKVPSAVIAAAVARGIPVAVVCGVDRRSAAARSEQPGLRVYQLVDIEPSIDRCIDNAHDLLVLVGEEIGRAS
;
A
#
# COMPACT_ATOMS: atom_id res chain seq x y z
N VAL A 1 11.98 -14.72 4.50
CA VAL A 1 11.03 -14.08 3.53
C VAL A 1 11.73 -13.17 2.53
N PHE A 2 12.41 -12.08 2.94
CA PHE A 2 12.97 -11.08 2.00
C PHE A 2 14.47 -11.25 1.67
N SER A 3 15.18 -12.11 2.39
CA SER A 3 16.63 -12.29 2.28
C SER A 3 17.12 -12.72 0.88
N PRO A 4 16.44 -13.63 0.15
CA PRO A 4 16.86 -14.03 -1.19
C PRO A 4 16.83 -12.88 -2.21
N GLN A 5 15.87 -11.95 -2.07
CA GLN A 5 15.75 -10.77 -2.93
C GLN A 5 16.88 -9.76 -2.72
N LYS A 6 17.65 -9.89 -1.63
CA LYS A 6 18.82 -9.07 -1.30
C LYS A 6 20.16 -9.76 -1.58
N GLY A 7 20.15 -10.88 -2.32
CA GLY A 7 21.36 -11.59 -2.73
C GLY A 7 21.92 -12.57 -1.70
N ALA A 8 21.17 -12.91 -0.64
CA ALA A 8 21.59 -13.95 0.30
C ALA A 8 21.30 -15.36 -0.26
N ASP A 9 22.32 -16.20 -0.33
CA ASP A 9 22.15 -17.63 -0.62
C ASP A 9 21.55 -18.39 0.57
N ALA A 10 21.17 -19.65 0.36
CA ALA A 10 20.49 -20.45 1.39
C ALA A 10 21.31 -20.61 2.69
N SER A 11 22.65 -20.66 2.58
CA SER A 11 23.55 -20.74 3.73
C SER A 11 23.54 -19.44 4.53
N ALA A 12 23.66 -18.30 3.83
CA ALA A 12 23.58 -16.98 4.42
C ALA A 12 22.23 -16.72 5.09
N VAL A 13 21.12 -17.17 4.48
CA VAL A 13 19.78 -17.08 5.10
C VAL A 13 19.74 -17.83 6.42
N ALA A 14 20.23 -19.07 6.49
CA ALA A 14 20.22 -19.85 7.72
C ALA A 14 21.04 -19.18 8.85
N VAL A 15 22.21 -18.62 8.51
CA VAL A 15 23.05 -17.89 9.48
C VAL A 15 22.34 -16.62 9.99
N LEU A 16 21.70 -15.87 9.08
CA LEU A 16 20.97 -14.64 9.43
C LEU A 16 19.74 -14.92 10.31
N GLU A 17 18.95 -15.95 9.97
CA GLU A 17 17.79 -16.33 10.78
C GLU A 17 18.21 -16.78 12.18
N GLU A 18 19.29 -17.57 12.28
CA GLU A 18 19.80 -18.01 13.57
C GLU A 18 20.36 -16.86 14.41
N GLY A 19 21.05 -15.91 13.79
CA GLY A 19 21.54 -14.71 14.46
C GLY A 19 20.41 -13.83 15.00
N LEU A 20 19.38 -13.60 14.18
CA LEU A 20 18.19 -12.83 14.58
C LEU A 20 17.41 -13.53 15.70
N ARG A 21 17.25 -14.86 15.62
CA ARG A 21 16.61 -15.65 16.69
C ARG A 21 17.33 -15.50 18.02
N ARG A 22 18.66 -15.60 18.02
CA ARG A 22 19.46 -15.39 19.24
C ARG A 22 19.33 -13.98 19.78
N LEU A 23 19.34 -12.97 18.91
CA LEU A 23 19.14 -11.58 19.31
C LEU A 23 17.78 -11.38 19.99
N THR A 24 16.70 -11.92 19.40
CA THR A 24 15.35 -11.73 19.94
C THR A 24 15.15 -12.44 21.27
N GLU A 25 15.70 -13.65 21.44
CA GLU A 25 15.75 -14.39 22.70
C GLU A 25 16.50 -13.63 23.81
N MET A 26 17.59 -12.93 23.48
CA MET A 26 18.35 -12.17 24.49
C MET A 26 17.66 -10.88 24.93
N VAL A 27 16.94 -10.20 24.04
CA VAL A 27 16.33 -8.90 24.31
C VAL A 27 14.97 -9.06 24.97
N ASN A 28 14.07 -9.83 24.34
CA ASN A 28 12.72 -10.07 24.86
C ASN A 28 12.18 -11.38 24.26
N PRO A 29 12.33 -12.52 24.96
CA PRO A 29 11.90 -13.83 24.47
C PRO A 29 10.45 -13.84 23.95
N GLY A 30 10.25 -14.43 22.78
CA GLY A 30 8.92 -14.55 22.16
C GLY A 30 8.42 -13.31 21.41
N SER A 31 9.04 -12.14 21.55
CA SER A 31 8.64 -10.92 20.82
C SER A 31 9.14 -10.88 19.36
N GLY A 32 10.10 -11.75 19.00
CA GLY A 32 10.66 -11.82 17.65
C GLY A 32 9.64 -12.14 16.54
N SER A 33 8.50 -12.74 16.88
CA SER A 33 7.41 -13.06 15.95
C SER A 33 6.29 -12.01 15.93
N ALA A 34 6.41 -10.91 16.69
CA ALA A 34 5.41 -9.87 16.73
C ALA A 34 5.20 -9.24 15.32
N PRO A 35 3.96 -8.89 14.93
CA PRO A 35 3.71 -8.26 13.63
C PRO A 35 4.59 -7.01 13.43
N GLY A 36 5.34 -6.99 12.32
CA GLY A 36 6.26 -5.91 11.97
C GLY A 36 7.70 -6.06 12.47
N SER A 37 8.00 -7.04 13.34
CA SER A 37 9.36 -7.29 13.86
C SER A 37 10.38 -7.57 12.74
N GLY A 38 9.96 -8.26 11.69
CA GLY A 38 10.81 -8.60 10.54
C GLY A 38 11.03 -7.46 9.54
N ALA A 39 10.37 -6.30 9.71
CA ALA A 39 10.50 -5.18 8.79
C ALA A 39 11.96 -4.71 8.68
N GLY A 40 12.40 -4.40 7.46
CA GLY A 40 13.78 -3.99 7.20
C GLY A 40 14.84 -5.07 7.50
N GLY A 41 14.45 -6.34 7.70
CA GLY A 41 15.39 -7.41 8.07
C GLY A 41 15.72 -7.46 9.57
N GLY A 42 14.74 -7.14 10.43
CA GLY A 42 14.90 -7.10 11.89
C GLY A 42 15.03 -5.70 12.48
N LEU A 43 15.04 -4.66 11.64
CA LEU A 43 14.98 -3.28 12.11
C LEU A 43 13.68 -3.01 12.87
N GLY A 44 12.56 -3.58 12.40
CA GLY A 44 11.27 -3.48 13.08
C GLY A 44 11.34 -3.98 14.52
N PHE A 45 12.02 -5.11 14.76
CA PHE A 45 12.24 -5.64 16.10
C PHE A 45 13.01 -4.66 16.98
N ALA A 46 14.12 -4.10 16.49
CA ALA A 46 14.91 -3.14 17.24
C ALA A 46 14.09 -1.88 17.58
N VAL A 47 13.30 -1.38 16.63
CA VAL A 47 12.43 -0.22 16.88
C VAL A 47 11.40 -0.53 17.96
N LEU A 48 10.72 -1.67 17.89
CA LEU A 48 9.65 -2.03 18.82
C LEU A 48 10.15 -2.35 20.22
N GLU A 49 11.21 -3.16 20.32
CA GLU A 49 11.63 -3.76 21.60
C GLU A 49 12.81 -3.02 22.26
N ILE A 50 13.63 -2.30 21.50
CA ILE A 50 14.84 -1.64 22.01
C ILE A 50 14.64 -0.12 22.09
N LEU A 51 14.09 0.49 21.04
CA LEU A 51 13.93 1.94 20.95
C LEU A 51 12.60 2.45 21.52
N GLY A 52 11.71 1.54 21.97
CA GLY A 52 10.39 1.89 22.51
C GLY A 52 9.43 2.45 21.46
N GLY A 53 9.67 2.17 20.18
CA GLY A 53 8.82 2.55 19.07
C GLY A 53 7.51 1.76 19.06
N ARG A 54 6.54 2.24 18.28
CA ARG A 54 5.25 1.58 18.10
C ARG A 54 4.99 1.34 16.63
N ARG A 55 4.30 0.26 16.31
CA ARG A 55 3.81 0.00 14.97
C ARG A 55 2.50 0.76 14.75
N SER A 56 2.49 1.68 13.79
CA SER A 56 1.27 2.32 13.27
C SER A 56 1.04 1.94 11.80
N SER A 57 -0.14 2.26 11.27
CA SER A 57 -0.41 2.17 9.83
C SER A 57 0.27 3.32 9.13
N GLY A 58 1.24 3.04 8.24
CA GLY A 58 1.94 4.09 7.50
C GLY A 58 1.00 4.96 6.66
N ALA A 59 -0.08 4.39 6.12
CA ALA A 59 -1.09 5.16 5.39
C ALA A 59 -1.81 6.19 6.27
N LEU A 60 -2.25 5.77 7.47
CA LEU A 60 -2.92 6.68 8.40
C LEU A 60 -1.95 7.75 8.93
N GLU A 61 -0.70 7.37 9.18
CA GLU A 61 0.34 8.30 9.59
C GLU A 61 0.59 9.36 8.51
N LEU A 62 0.71 8.94 7.24
CA LEU A 62 0.88 9.86 6.11
C LEU A 62 -0.29 10.82 5.96
N MET A 63 -1.53 10.32 6.08
CA MET A 63 -2.73 11.16 6.02
C MET A 63 -2.78 12.18 7.16
N ALA A 64 -2.37 11.79 8.37
CA ALA A 64 -2.29 12.70 9.51
C ALA A 64 -1.21 13.77 9.29
N LEU A 65 -0.03 13.37 8.81
CA LEU A 65 1.08 14.28 8.51
C LEU A 65 0.79 15.24 7.36
N SER A 66 -0.05 14.84 6.40
CA SER A 66 -0.42 15.68 5.25
C SER A 66 -1.66 16.55 5.51
N GLU A 67 -2.18 16.59 6.74
CA GLU A 67 -3.43 17.27 7.10
C GLU A 67 -4.60 16.88 6.17
N PHE A 68 -4.61 15.64 5.71
CA PHE A 68 -5.48 15.16 4.62
C PHE A 68 -6.97 15.41 4.89
N ASP A 69 -7.40 15.27 6.15
CA ASP A 69 -8.79 15.51 6.53
C ASP A 69 -9.25 16.95 6.30
N GLN A 70 -8.35 17.93 6.36
CA GLN A 70 -8.68 19.34 6.10
C GLN A 70 -8.85 19.59 4.60
N GLU A 71 -7.89 19.13 3.79
CA GLU A 71 -7.94 19.21 2.32
C GLU A 71 -9.19 18.51 1.76
N LEU A 72 -9.50 17.35 2.33
CA LEU A 72 -10.67 16.56 1.96
C LEU A 72 -11.99 17.29 2.25
N ALA A 73 -12.05 18.15 3.27
CA ALA A 73 -13.30 18.84 3.64
C ALA A 73 -13.80 19.80 2.55
N SER A 74 -12.91 20.30 1.70
CA SER A 74 -13.23 21.17 0.56
C SER A 74 -13.19 20.46 -0.80
N ALA A 75 -12.95 19.15 -0.84
CA ALA A 75 -12.79 18.42 -2.08
C ALA A 75 -14.13 18.02 -2.71
N ASP A 76 -14.31 18.35 -3.99
CA ASP A 76 -15.44 17.88 -4.80
C ASP A 76 -15.21 16.48 -5.38
N LEU A 77 -13.94 16.08 -5.49
CA LEU A 77 -13.50 14.79 -6.04
C LEU A 77 -12.16 14.39 -5.43
N VAL A 78 -12.02 13.11 -5.10
CA VAL A 78 -10.74 12.51 -4.74
C VAL A 78 -10.24 11.61 -5.85
N ILE A 79 -8.98 11.81 -6.26
CA ILE A 79 -8.27 10.91 -7.17
C ILE A 79 -7.15 10.23 -6.37
N THR A 80 -7.10 8.91 -6.42
CA THR A 80 -6.04 8.11 -5.77
C THR A 80 -5.63 6.95 -6.67
N GLY A 81 -4.52 6.27 -6.39
CA GLY A 81 -4.08 5.18 -7.24
C GLY A 81 -2.95 4.31 -6.70
N GLU A 82 -2.76 3.16 -7.34
CA GLU A 82 -1.63 2.25 -7.13
C GLU A 82 -1.40 1.35 -8.35
N GLY A 83 -0.24 0.68 -8.45
CA GLY A 83 0.06 -0.18 -9.58
C GLY A 83 -0.87 -1.39 -9.72
N SER A 84 -1.21 -2.05 -8.62
CA SER A 84 -2.10 -3.23 -8.61
C SER A 84 -3.12 -3.06 -7.50
N PHE A 85 -4.37 -2.81 -7.89
CA PHE A 85 -5.47 -2.64 -6.94
C PHE A 85 -6.08 -4.01 -6.66
N ASP A 86 -5.82 -4.56 -5.49
CA ASP A 86 -6.18 -5.94 -5.10
C ASP A 86 -6.88 -5.98 -3.73
N ASP A 87 -7.42 -7.13 -3.33
CA ASP A 87 -8.13 -7.28 -2.06
C ASP A 87 -7.22 -7.04 -0.83
N GLN A 88 -5.88 -7.13 -1.00
CA GLN A 88 -4.90 -6.80 0.05
C GLN A 88 -4.70 -5.29 0.20
N SER A 89 -5.09 -4.51 -0.81
CA SER A 89 -5.01 -3.05 -0.76
C SER A 89 -5.94 -2.49 0.33
N ALA A 90 -7.06 -3.19 0.58
CA ALA A 90 -7.96 -2.94 1.70
C ALA A 90 -7.30 -3.06 3.09
N ALA A 91 -6.13 -3.70 3.21
CA ALA A 91 -5.45 -4.00 4.47
C ALA A 91 -4.31 -3.01 4.83
N GLY A 92 -4.49 -1.72 4.56
CA GLY A 92 -3.62 -0.66 5.10
C GLY A 92 -2.69 0.03 4.10
N LYS A 93 -2.97 -0.05 2.79
CA LYS A 93 -2.33 0.82 1.79
C LYS A 93 -2.99 2.20 1.75
N VAL A 94 -2.24 3.18 1.24
CA VAL A 94 -2.69 4.57 1.10
C VAL A 94 -4.02 4.69 0.34
N PRO A 95 -4.24 4.04 -0.82
CA PRO A 95 -5.48 4.21 -1.57
C PRO A 95 -6.72 3.81 -0.79
N SER A 96 -6.68 2.72 -0.02
CA SER A 96 -7.85 2.29 0.75
C SER A 96 -8.18 3.22 1.92
N ALA A 97 -7.17 3.78 2.58
CA ALA A 97 -7.40 4.76 3.63
C ALA A 97 -8.00 6.07 3.07
N VAL A 98 -7.50 6.52 1.92
CA VAL A 98 -8.02 7.66 1.17
C VAL A 98 -9.47 7.43 0.71
N ILE A 99 -9.74 6.27 0.09
CA ILE A 99 -11.09 5.86 -0.34
C ILE A 99 -12.05 5.86 0.85
N ALA A 100 -11.69 5.22 1.96
CA ALA A 100 -12.54 5.13 3.13
C ALA A 100 -12.88 6.51 3.71
N ALA A 101 -11.89 7.40 3.81
CA ALA A 101 -12.08 8.76 4.32
C ALA A 101 -12.98 9.61 3.43
N ALA A 102 -12.85 9.48 2.10
CA ALA A 102 -13.66 10.21 1.13
C ALA A 102 -15.11 9.68 1.08
N VAL A 103 -15.28 8.35 1.03
CA VAL A 103 -16.60 7.70 1.03
C VAL A 103 -17.38 8.02 2.29
N ALA A 104 -16.71 8.06 3.46
CA ALA A 104 -17.34 8.44 4.73
C ALA A 104 -17.93 9.87 4.71
N ARG A 105 -17.44 10.74 3.83
CA ARG A 105 -17.92 12.12 3.63
C ARG A 105 -18.85 12.27 2.42
N GLY A 106 -19.13 11.18 1.72
CA GLY A 106 -19.93 11.20 0.49
C GLY A 106 -19.23 11.86 -0.71
N ILE A 107 -17.91 12.03 -0.65
CA ILE A 107 -17.13 12.63 -1.73
C ILE A 107 -16.87 11.56 -2.81
N PRO A 108 -17.16 11.82 -4.09
CA PRO A 108 -16.85 10.91 -5.18
C PRO A 108 -15.35 10.56 -5.23
N VAL A 109 -15.05 9.31 -5.60
CA VAL A 109 -13.66 8.84 -5.71
C VAL A 109 -13.43 8.22 -7.08
N ALA A 110 -12.32 8.62 -7.71
CA ALA A 110 -11.73 7.97 -8.87
C ALA A 110 -10.44 7.25 -8.46
N VAL A 111 -10.38 5.94 -8.69
CA VAL A 111 -9.19 5.13 -8.48
C VAL A 111 -8.52 4.92 -9.83
N VAL A 112 -7.25 5.30 -9.95
CA VAL A 112 -6.42 5.05 -11.12
C VAL A 112 -5.41 3.97 -10.78
N CYS A 113 -5.46 2.83 -11.46
CA CYS A 113 -4.55 1.74 -11.20
C CYS A 113 -3.93 1.17 -12.47
N GLY A 114 -2.80 0.47 -12.33
CA GLY A 114 -2.26 -0.32 -13.45
C GLY A 114 -3.24 -1.43 -13.81
N VAL A 115 -3.69 -2.20 -12.82
CA VAL A 115 -4.66 -3.29 -12.98
C VAL A 115 -5.55 -3.44 -11.74
N ASP A 116 -6.85 -3.67 -11.92
CA ASP A 116 -7.79 -4.03 -10.86
C ASP A 116 -7.91 -5.56 -10.74
N ARG A 117 -7.26 -6.11 -9.72
CA ARG A 117 -7.26 -7.54 -9.37
C ARG A 117 -8.23 -7.88 -8.25
N ARG A 118 -9.11 -6.96 -7.84
CA ARG A 118 -10.07 -7.22 -6.75
C ARG A 118 -11.01 -8.37 -7.10
N SER A 119 -11.54 -9.03 -6.08
CA SER A 119 -12.60 -10.02 -6.24
C SER A 119 -13.93 -9.35 -6.60
N ALA A 120 -14.86 -10.12 -7.18
CA ALA A 120 -16.20 -9.61 -7.48
C ALA A 120 -16.95 -9.13 -6.22
N ALA A 121 -16.69 -9.79 -5.07
CA ALA A 121 -17.23 -9.38 -3.78
C ALA A 121 -16.72 -7.99 -3.37
N ALA A 122 -15.40 -7.77 -3.39
CA ALA A 122 -14.81 -6.47 -3.06
C ALA A 122 -15.29 -5.34 -3.99
N ARG A 123 -15.49 -5.61 -5.28
CA ARG A 123 -16.09 -4.61 -6.21
C ARG A 123 -17.53 -4.28 -5.85
N SER A 124 -18.29 -5.26 -5.38
CA SER A 124 -19.72 -5.09 -5.04
C SER A 124 -19.93 -4.32 -3.73
N GLU A 125 -18.97 -4.34 -2.82
CA GLU A 125 -19.01 -3.55 -1.57
C GLU A 125 -18.85 -2.05 -1.82
N GLN A 126 -18.28 -1.65 -2.96
CA GLN A 126 -17.96 -0.27 -3.30
C GLN A 126 -18.45 0.10 -4.72
N PRO A 127 -19.76 -0.02 -5.01
CA PRO A 127 -20.29 0.13 -6.37
C PRO A 127 -20.18 1.56 -6.91
N GLY A 128 -19.98 2.55 -6.04
CA GLY A 128 -19.83 3.96 -6.41
C GLY A 128 -18.40 4.39 -6.79
N LEU A 129 -17.41 3.48 -6.70
CA LEU A 129 -16.05 3.80 -7.10
C LEU A 129 -15.90 3.79 -8.63
N ARG A 130 -15.41 4.89 -9.18
CA ARG A 130 -14.94 4.93 -10.56
C ARG A 130 -13.52 4.37 -10.59
N VAL A 131 -13.28 3.30 -11.35
CA VAL A 131 -11.96 2.67 -11.45
C VAL A 131 -11.49 2.72 -12.89
N TYR A 132 -10.32 3.31 -13.09
CA TYR A 132 -9.65 3.45 -14.38
C TYR A 132 -8.39 2.60 -14.36
N GLN A 133 -8.28 1.65 -15.28
CA GLN A 133 -7.12 0.76 -15.37
C GLN A 133 -6.26 1.13 -16.57
N LEU A 134 -4.94 1.20 -16.39
CA LEU A 134 -4.03 1.44 -17.51
C LEU A 134 -4.09 0.30 -18.54
N VAL A 135 -4.33 -0.94 -18.07
CA VAL A 135 -4.47 -2.11 -18.95
C VAL A 135 -5.69 -2.08 -19.87
N ASP A 136 -6.68 -1.22 -19.59
CA ASP A 136 -7.81 -1.00 -20.49
C ASP A 136 -7.40 -0.16 -21.72
N ILE A 137 -6.31 0.62 -21.61
CA ILE A 137 -5.73 1.46 -22.67
C ILE A 137 -4.57 0.72 -23.38
N GLU A 138 -3.67 0.10 -22.62
CA GLU A 138 -2.54 -0.69 -23.13
C GLU A 138 -2.50 -2.08 -22.47
N PRO A 139 -2.89 -3.15 -23.18
CA PRO A 139 -3.00 -4.50 -22.58
C PRO A 139 -1.69 -5.10 -22.04
N SER A 140 -0.53 -4.63 -22.49
CA SER A 140 0.77 -5.11 -22.01
C SER A 140 1.17 -4.44 -20.70
N ILE A 141 1.38 -5.23 -19.64
CA ILE A 141 1.84 -4.73 -18.33
C ILE A 141 3.20 -4.03 -18.45
N ASP A 142 4.14 -4.62 -19.20
CA ASP A 142 5.48 -4.03 -19.35
C ASP A 142 5.39 -2.65 -20.03
N ARG A 143 4.55 -2.53 -21.08
CA ARG A 143 4.32 -1.23 -21.73
C ARG A 143 3.56 -0.24 -20.87
N CYS A 144 2.64 -0.72 -20.02
CA CYS A 144 1.98 0.12 -19.02
C CYS A 144 3.01 0.72 -18.04
N ILE A 145 4.00 -0.07 -17.62
CA ILE A 145 5.07 0.40 -16.74
C ILE A 145 5.97 1.39 -17.49
N ASP A 146 6.39 1.06 -18.71
CA ASP A 146 7.31 1.88 -19.51
C ASP A 146 6.68 3.22 -19.93
N ASN A 147 5.36 3.27 -20.15
CA ASN A 147 4.64 4.45 -20.64
C ASN A 147 3.64 5.00 -19.61
N ALA A 148 3.84 4.72 -18.32
CA ALA A 148 2.88 5.04 -17.26
C ALA A 148 2.44 6.51 -17.26
N HIS A 149 3.38 7.45 -17.50
CA HIS A 149 3.09 8.87 -17.56
C HIS A 149 2.02 9.22 -18.59
N ASP A 150 2.21 8.80 -19.85
CA ASP A 150 1.33 9.18 -20.95
C ASP A 150 -0.05 8.54 -20.80
N LEU A 151 -0.10 7.31 -20.30
CA LEU A 151 -1.37 6.64 -19.99
C LEU A 151 -2.11 7.33 -18.84
N LEU A 152 -1.40 7.80 -17.80
CA LEU A 152 -2.00 8.56 -16.70
C LEU A 152 -2.55 9.91 -17.16
N VAL A 153 -1.91 10.57 -18.13
CA VAL A 153 -2.44 11.80 -18.74
C VAL A 153 -3.78 11.53 -19.44
N LEU A 154 -3.86 10.47 -20.24
CA LEU A 154 -5.10 10.08 -20.93
C LEU A 154 -6.24 9.78 -19.93
N VAL A 155 -5.94 9.06 -18.85
CA VAL A 155 -6.92 8.81 -17.77
C VAL A 155 -7.35 10.12 -17.10
N GLY A 156 -6.41 11.04 -16.84
CA GLY A 156 -6.72 12.37 -16.30
C GLY A 156 -7.67 13.17 -17.18
N GLU A 157 -7.45 13.17 -18.50
CA GLU A 157 -8.34 13.80 -19.49
C GLU A 157 -9.73 13.16 -19.54
N GLU A 158 -9.82 11.84 -19.33
CA GLU A 158 -11.09 11.13 -19.24
C GLU A 158 -11.86 11.52 -17.97
N ILE A 159 -11.19 11.52 -16.81
CA ILE A 159 -11.78 11.93 -15.52
C ILE A 159 -12.30 13.37 -15.61
N GLY A 160 -11.52 14.28 -16.20
CA GLY A 160 -11.88 15.69 -16.34
C GLY A 160 -13.09 15.92 -17.25
N ARG A 161 -13.35 15.05 -18.24
CA ARG A 161 -14.54 15.12 -19.10
C ARG A 161 -15.79 14.54 -18.46
N ALA A 162 -15.63 13.66 -17.47
CA ALA A 162 -16.72 12.95 -16.79
C ALA A 162 -17.14 13.59 -15.46
N SER A 163 -16.57 14.75 -15.10
CA SER A 163 -16.79 15.46 -13.84
C SER A 163 -17.54 16.77 -14.03
#